data_AF-A8NQR5-F1
#
_entry.id   AF-A8NQR5-F1
#
_cell.length_a   1.000
_cell.length_b   1.000
_cell.length_c   1.000
_cell.angle_alpha   90.00
_cell.angle_beta   90.00
_cell.angle_gamma   90.00
#
_symmetry.space_group_name_H-M   'P 1'
#
loop_
_entity.id
_entity.type
_entity.pdbx_description
1 polymer ?
#
loop_
_entity_poly.entity_id
_entity_poly.type
_entity_poly.pdbx_seq_one_letter_code
_entity_poly.pdbx_strand_id
1 'polypeptide(L)'
;MSRKLVVLLSLLSSLSFAAPVRREVPQEHSHERFLRSVQASLQLNNPAGIVDSVFGLLGDGAAATGAGTIEDPACLQQATADQAFTNAKAAGDVQGMVDALIYRALERNTLQVGLASDPCTSLQAVNPEIAAIQQHQDPASPNAAEINKAITLELARQIKSVGGNPQDAILSGTFAPGDVNDPTGRGNSCNDIDDAEGCIFTQNLLVPDATPEEIEAAVADVEVGEPPQATETADVEEPEITATATCPPPRTVTVTAVPTATEIIEEIEEIETAPIAIETGVAGNNKVAKLKKIIKIIQLLQGGARHTATRTVVVAQPTQTAEVPEAEETEAEEVEVEEPASGNLQKFTGALGGQSAPRVIAGGRGFQVEGNAEFQNLAAAISRSCDVQKNRCANVANSAEGRELGLSVSDCDEQNAACRAANA
;
A
#
# COMPACT_ATOMS: atom_id res chain seq x y z
N MET A 1 58.19 -26.67 -38.31
CA MET A 1 57.47 -26.45 -37.04
C MET A 1 57.68 -27.66 -36.14
N SER A 2 58.35 -27.46 -35.01
CA SER A 2 58.86 -28.56 -34.17
C SER A 2 57.72 -29.23 -33.39
N ARG A 3 57.72 -30.57 -33.31
CA ARG A 3 56.73 -31.41 -32.59
C ARG A 3 56.49 -30.97 -31.14
N LYS A 4 57.43 -30.23 -30.54
CA LYS A 4 57.29 -29.67 -29.18
C LYS A 4 56.31 -28.49 -29.09
N LEU A 5 56.01 -27.80 -30.19
CA LEU A 5 55.07 -26.67 -30.22
C LEU A 5 53.60 -27.14 -30.26
N VAL A 6 53.34 -28.32 -30.81
CA VAL A 6 51.98 -28.88 -30.92
C VAL A 6 51.50 -29.43 -29.57
N VAL A 7 52.40 -29.97 -28.74
CA VAL A 7 52.06 -30.50 -27.40
C VAL A 7 51.79 -29.39 -26.39
N LEU A 8 52.44 -28.22 -26.52
CA LEU A 8 52.17 -27.08 -25.64
C LEU A 8 50.80 -26.44 -25.92
N LEU A 9 50.34 -26.47 -27.18
CA LEU A 9 49.04 -25.91 -27.55
C LEU A 9 47.85 -26.82 -27.15
N SER A 10 48.07 -28.12 -26.98
CA SER A 10 47.05 -29.06 -26.48
C SER A 10 46.88 -29.07 -24.95
N LEU A 11 47.81 -28.47 -24.20
CA LEU A 11 47.75 -28.40 -22.73
C LEU A 11 47.14 -27.09 -22.19
N LEU A 12 46.89 -26.09 -23.03
CA LEU A 12 46.17 -24.87 -22.64
C LEU A 12 44.64 -24.93 -22.87
N SER A 13 44.13 -26.00 -23.50
CA SER A 13 42.69 -26.15 -23.77
C SER A 13 41.88 -26.84 -22.65
N SER A 14 42.51 -27.20 -21.52
CA SER A 14 41.86 -27.93 -20.41
C SER A 14 41.73 -27.14 -19.10
N LEU A 15 41.96 -25.82 -19.14
CA LEU A 15 41.82 -24.91 -17.99
C LEU A 15 40.70 -23.87 -18.18
N SER A 16 39.65 -24.24 -18.90
CA SER A 16 38.34 -23.59 -18.73
C SER A 16 37.78 -24.04 -17.38
N PHE A 17 38.32 -23.49 -16.29
CA PHE A 17 37.50 -23.34 -15.09
C PHE A 17 36.26 -22.59 -15.57
N ALA A 18 35.13 -23.27 -15.61
CA ALA A 18 33.85 -22.58 -15.65
C ALA A 18 33.92 -21.56 -14.52
N ALA A 19 34.00 -20.28 -14.87
CA ALA A 19 33.77 -19.25 -13.88
C ALA A 19 32.46 -19.66 -13.19
N PRO A 20 32.39 -19.67 -11.85
CA PRO A 20 31.12 -19.91 -11.19
C PRO A 20 30.15 -18.94 -11.84
N VAL A 21 29.14 -19.46 -12.53
CA VAL A 21 27.98 -18.67 -12.88
C VAL A 21 27.59 -18.07 -11.55
N ARG A 22 27.75 -16.75 -11.39
CA ARG A 22 27.21 -16.09 -10.22
C ARG A 22 25.75 -16.45 -10.29
N ARG A 23 25.29 -17.34 -9.42
CA ARG A 23 23.89 -17.39 -9.08
C ARG A 23 23.60 -15.94 -8.71
N GLU A 24 22.81 -15.26 -9.53
CA GLU A 24 21.93 -14.26 -8.95
C GLU A 24 21.26 -15.05 -7.84
N VAL A 25 21.66 -14.71 -6.60
CA VAL A 25 21.00 -15.21 -5.41
C VAL A 25 19.52 -15.10 -5.72
N PRO A 26 18.69 -16.15 -5.55
CA PRO A 26 17.25 -16.01 -5.77
C PRO A 26 16.81 -14.75 -5.04
N GLN A 27 16.51 -13.70 -5.80
CA GLN A 27 16.05 -12.46 -5.24
C GLN A 27 14.62 -12.78 -4.79
N GLU A 28 14.26 -12.45 -3.56
CA GLU A 28 12.96 -12.86 -3.03
C GLU A 28 11.84 -11.90 -3.48
N HIS A 29 11.63 -11.75 -4.79
CA HIS A 29 10.57 -10.92 -5.38
C HIS A 29 9.23 -11.65 -5.50
N SER A 30 8.98 -12.63 -4.63
CA SER A 30 7.70 -13.34 -4.57
C SER A 30 6.57 -12.45 -4.05
N HIS A 31 6.89 -11.63 -3.06
CA HIS A 31 5.98 -10.74 -2.33
C HIS A 31 6.26 -9.25 -2.65
N GLU A 32 6.48 -8.94 -3.93
CA GLU A 32 7.04 -7.68 -4.39
C GLU A 32 6.29 -6.43 -3.91
N ARG A 33 4.95 -6.48 -3.80
CA ARG A 33 4.17 -5.35 -3.26
C ARG A 33 4.62 -4.92 -1.87
N PHE A 34 4.95 -5.87 -1.00
CA PHE A 34 5.40 -5.59 0.36
C PHE A 34 6.85 -5.13 0.38
N LEU A 35 7.71 -5.70 -0.47
CA LEU A 35 9.07 -5.20 -0.67
C LEU A 35 9.08 -3.72 -1.04
N ARG A 36 8.25 -3.33 -2.01
CA ARG A 36 8.14 -1.95 -2.48
C ARG A 36 7.60 -1.01 -1.39
N SER A 37 6.54 -1.41 -0.70
CA SER A 37 5.96 -0.60 0.38
C SER A 37 6.92 -0.40 1.55
N VAL A 38 7.58 -1.48 1.99
CA VAL A 38 8.60 -1.43 3.04
C VAL A 38 9.82 -0.64 2.61
N GLN A 39 10.24 -0.77 1.35
CA GLN A 39 11.37 0.02 0.82
C GLN A 39 11.05 1.52 0.81
N ALA A 40 9.84 1.90 0.39
CA ALA A 40 9.41 3.30 0.44
C ALA A 40 9.41 3.84 1.88
N SER A 41 8.88 3.06 2.83
CA SER A 41 8.84 3.43 4.26
C SER A 41 10.24 3.50 4.88
N LEU A 42 11.12 2.53 4.58
CA LEU A 42 12.51 2.50 5.04
C LEU A 42 13.27 3.75 4.57
N GLN A 43 13.09 4.16 3.31
CA GLN A 43 13.81 5.30 2.72
C GLN A 43 13.45 6.67 3.33
N LEU A 44 12.33 6.78 4.05
CA LEU A 44 11.97 8.02 4.77
C LEU A 44 13.02 8.38 5.84
N ASN A 45 13.57 7.38 6.52
CA ASN A 45 14.67 7.52 7.48
C ASN A 45 15.38 6.17 7.66
N ASN A 46 16.57 6.06 7.08
CA ASN A 46 17.36 4.82 7.05
C ASN A 46 18.76 5.05 7.67
N PRO A 47 18.85 5.17 9.01
CA PRO A 47 20.11 5.46 9.69
C PRO A 47 21.12 4.32 9.58
N ALA A 48 20.63 3.08 9.43
CA ALA A 48 21.47 1.90 9.26
C ALA A 48 22.05 1.77 7.84
N GLY A 49 21.55 2.53 6.86
CA GLY A 49 22.00 2.43 5.47
C GLY A 49 21.71 1.07 4.84
N ILE A 50 20.60 0.44 5.22
CA ILE A 50 20.13 -0.80 4.59
C ILE A 50 19.85 -0.52 3.12
N VAL A 51 20.42 -1.31 2.22
CA VAL A 51 20.46 -0.97 0.79
C VAL A 51 19.08 -1.12 0.15
N ASP A 52 18.43 -2.25 0.41
CA ASP A 52 17.11 -2.57 -0.14
C ASP A 52 16.38 -3.57 0.75
N SER A 53 15.05 -3.48 0.80
CA SER A 53 14.21 -4.37 1.61
C SER A 53 14.33 -5.83 1.18
N VAL A 54 14.65 -6.13 -0.09
CA VAL A 54 14.82 -7.52 -0.55
C VAL A 54 15.93 -8.25 0.21
N PHE A 55 16.99 -7.55 0.62
CA PHE A 55 18.14 -8.16 1.29
C PHE A 55 17.78 -8.83 2.62
N GLY A 56 16.74 -8.35 3.32
CA GLY A 56 16.29 -8.98 4.57
C GLY A 56 15.68 -10.37 4.35
N LEU A 57 15.14 -10.65 3.16
CA LEU A 57 14.52 -11.93 2.82
C LEU A 57 15.52 -12.94 2.26
N LEU A 58 16.74 -12.52 1.92
CA LEU A 58 17.77 -13.41 1.39
C LEU A 58 18.46 -14.21 2.50
N GLY A 59 19.11 -15.30 2.10
CA GLY A 59 20.04 -16.03 2.96
C GLY A 59 21.24 -15.17 3.38
N ASP A 60 21.81 -15.47 4.56
CA ASP A 60 22.77 -14.61 5.27
C ASP A 60 23.94 -14.07 4.42
N GLY A 61 24.50 -14.92 3.55
CA GLY A 61 25.62 -14.53 2.70
C GLY A 61 25.28 -13.40 1.71
N ALA A 62 24.04 -13.37 1.21
CA ALA A 62 23.55 -12.31 0.33
C ALA A 62 23.01 -11.13 1.12
N ALA A 63 22.26 -11.39 2.20
CA ALA A 63 21.75 -10.37 3.13
C ALA A 63 22.88 -9.44 3.61
N ALA A 64 24.04 -9.99 3.96
CA ALA A 64 25.21 -9.22 4.40
C ALA A 64 25.69 -8.16 3.39
N THR A 65 25.41 -8.31 2.09
CA THR A 65 25.84 -7.34 1.06
C THR A 65 24.98 -6.07 1.03
N GLY A 66 23.76 -6.14 1.56
CA GLY A 66 22.82 -5.01 1.66
C GLY A 66 22.50 -4.58 3.08
N ALA A 67 23.19 -5.14 4.08
CA ALA A 67 22.85 -4.97 5.49
C ALA A 67 23.15 -3.57 6.07
N GLY A 68 23.95 -2.75 5.38
CA GLY A 68 24.38 -1.46 5.91
C GLY A 68 25.22 -1.64 7.18
N THR A 69 24.77 -1.07 8.29
CA THR A 69 25.41 -1.21 9.62
C THR A 69 24.88 -2.38 10.44
N ILE A 70 23.93 -3.17 9.93
CA ILE A 70 23.41 -4.35 10.63
C ILE A 70 24.44 -5.47 10.51
N GLU A 71 25.04 -5.86 11.64
CA GLU A 71 26.15 -6.84 11.66
C GLU A 71 25.66 -8.29 11.55
N ASP A 72 24.50 -8.59 12.12
CA ASP A 72 23.91 -9.93 12.12
C ASP A 72 22.90 -10.06 10.96
N PRO A 73 23.22 -10.81 9.90
CA PRO A 73 22.34 -10.98 8.75
C PRO A 73 21.01 -11.65 9.11
N ALA A 74 20.97 -12.49 10.15
CA ALA A 74 19.73 -13.13 10.60
C ALA A 74 18.74 -12.11 11.18
N CYS A 75 19.25 -10.95 11.64
CA CYS A 75 18.46 -9.83 12.14
C CYS A 75 18.10 -8.79 11.08
N LEU A 76 18.61 -8.90 9.85
CA LEU A 76 18.40 -7.86 8.84
C LEU A 76 16.92 -7.66 8.50
N GLN A 77 16.14 -8.73 8.33
CA GLN A 77 14.70 -8.61 8.10
C GLN A 77 14.00 -7.87 9.24
N GLN A 78 14.30 -8.22 10.49
CA GLN A 78 13.70 -7.57 11.65
C GLN A 78 14.07 -6.10 11.69
N ALA A 79 15.34 -5.76 11.49
CA ALA A 79 15.80 -4.37 11.47
C ALA A 79 15.14 -3.54 10.36
N THR A 80 15.02 -4.11 9.15
CA THR A 80 14.33 -3.49 8.02
C THR A 80 12.86 -3.23 8.34
N ALA A 81 12.15 -4.25 8.84
CA ALA A 81 10.74 -4.15 9.18
C ALA A 81 10.50 -3.14 10.31
N ASP A 82 11.33 -3.19 11.35
CA ASP A 82 11.24 -2.32 12.52
C ASP A 82 11.46 -0.84 12.15
N GLN A 83 12.48 -0.55 11.33
CA GLN A 83 12.74 0.81 10.86
C GLN A 83 11.63 1.33 9.94
N ALA A 84 11.15 0.49 9.00
CA ALA A 84 10.05 0.84 8.12
C ALA A 84 8.75 1.11 8.91
N PHE A 85 8.45 0.26 9.90
CA PHE A 85 7.30 0.43 10.77
C PHE A 85 7.39 1.72 11.58
N THR A 86 8.55 2.03 12.18
CA THR A 86 8.76 3.31 12.89
C THR A 86 8.50 4.50 11.98
N ASN A 87 8.97 4.46 10.73
CA ASN A 87 8.78 5.54 9.77
C ASN A 87 7.31 5.68 9.36
N ALA A 88 6.62 4.57 9.09
CA ALA A 88 5.20 4.56 8.77
C ALA A 88 4.34 5.07 9.94
N LYS A 89 4.65 4.64 11.16
CA LYS A 89 4.01 5.11 12.39
C LYS A 89 4.20 6.61 12.60
N ALA A 90 5.40 7.13 12.37
CA ALA A 90 5.68 8.57 12.43
C ALA A 90 4.93 9.38 11.36
N ALA A 91 4.65 8.77 10.20
CA ALA A 91 3.88 9.38 9.11
C ALA A 91 2.35 9.25 9.28
N GLY A 92 1.87 8.44 10.25
CA GLY A 92 0.45 8.09 10.37
C GLY A 92 -0.05 7.18 9.23
N ASP A 93 0.87 6.46 8.57
CA ASP A 93 0.56 5.55 7.48
C ASP A 93 0.24 4.14 8.03
N VAL A 94 -1.05 3.87 8.23
CA VAL A 94 -1.54 2.58 8.71
C VAL A 94 -1.21 1.46 7.73
N GLN A 95 -1.29 1.70 6.42
CA GLN A 95 -0.97 0.66 5.44
C GLN A 95 0.53 0.33 5.47
N GLY A 96 1.40 1.35 5.55
CA GLY A 96 2.83 1.14 5.72
C GLY A 96 3.20 0.37 7.00
N MET A 97 2.47 0.60 8.10
CA MET A 97 2.62 -0.19 9.33
C MET A 97 2.21 -1.65 9.11
N VAL A 98 1.06 -1.90 8.48
CA VAL A 98 0.58 -3.25 8.16
C VAL A 98 1.55 -3.99 7.22
N ASP A 99 2.02 -3.33 6.17
CA ASP A 99 2.95 -3.91 5.21
C ASP A 99 4.30 -4.26 5.85
N ALA A 100 4.77 -3.46 6.80
CA ALA A 100 5.97 -3.78 7.58
C ALA A 100 5.78 -4.98 8.52
N LEU A 101 4.59 -5.13 9.13
CA LEU A 101 4.25 -6.31 9.93
C LEU A 101 4.19 -7.57 9.05
N ILE A 102 3.54 -7.49 7.88
CA ILE A 102 3.48 -8.61 6.92
C ILE A 102 4.89 -8.98 6.46
N TYR A 103 5.71 -8.00 6.08
CA TYR A 103 7.10 -8.22 5.69
C TYR A 103 7.93 -8.90 6.79
N ARG A 104 7.69 -8.57 8.07
CA ARG A 104 8.37 -9.22 9.21
C ARG A 104 8.03 -10.71 9.31
N ALA A 105 6.80 -11.08 8.96
CA ALA A 105 6.32 -12.46 8.99
C ALA A 105 6.78 -13.29 7.78
N LEU A 106 7.12 -12.66 6.65
CA LEU A 106 7.53 -13.37 5.45
C LEU A 106 8.69 -14.33 5.71
N GLU A 107 8.69 -15.45 4.99
CA GLU A 107 9.77 -16.42 5.03
C GLU A 107 11.10 -15.78 4.56
N ARG A 108 12.17 -16.05 5.31
CA ARG A 108 13.54 -15.79 4.84
C ARG A 108 14.05 -17.01 4.11
N ASN A 109 14.66 -16.78 2.95
CA ASN A 109 15.26 -17.84 2.17
C ASN A 109 16.49 -18.43 2.88
N THR A 110 16.61 -19.75 2.82
CA THR A 110 17.78 -20.49 3.30
C THR A 110 18.51 -21.13 2.12
N LEU A 111 19.61 -21.84 2.37
CA LEU A 111 20.38 -22.48 1.28
C LEU A 111 19.82 -23.84 0.85
N GLN A 112 18.73 -24.32 1.47
CA GLN A 112 18.20 -25.66 1.25
C GLN A 112 16.70 -25.73 1.55
N VAL A 113 15.94 -26.41 0.67
CA VAL A 113 14.52 -26.70 0.91
C VAL A 113 14.35 -27.50 2.20
N GLY A 114 13.47 -27.02 3.07
CA GLY A 114 13.16 -27.61 4.37
C GLY A 114 14.14 -27.28 5.48
N LEU A 115 15.12 -26.41 5.23
CA LEU A 115 15.96 -25.84 6.28
C LEU A 115 15.23 -24.68 6.95
N ALA A 116 15.06 -24.78 8.27
CA ALA A 116 14.49 -23.72 9.09
C ALA A 116 15.41 -22.48 9.09
N SER A 117 14.79 -21.30 9.07
CA SER A 117 15.48 -20.02 9.13
C SER A 117 15.82 -19.66 10.57
N ASP A 118 17.09 -19.32 10.83
CA ASP A 118 17.54 -18.93 12.17
C ASP A 118 16.82 -17.67 12.67
N PRO A 119 16.35 -17.64 13.93
CA PRO A 119 15.71 -16.47 14.50
C PRO A 119 16.72 -15.34 14.74
N CYS A 120 16.26 -14.10 14.63
CA CYS A 120 17.04 -12.95 15.08
C CYS A 120 17.16 -12.97 16.61
N THR A 121 18.39 -13.02 17.12
CA THR A 121 18.65 -13.06 18.57
C THR A 121 19.56 -11.93 19.06
N SER A 122 20.29 -11.28 18.17
CA SER A 122 21.27 -10.25 18.54
C SER A 122 20.68 -8.83 18.61
N LEU A 123 19.51 -8.61 18.01
CA LEU A 123 18.84 -7.31 17.93
C LEU A 123 17.43 -7.37 18.52
N GLN A 124 17.14 -6.44 19.42
CA GLN A 124 15.79 -6.22 19.96
C GLN A 124 15.09 -5.16 19.10
N ALA A 125 13.93 -5.49 18.54
CA ALA A 125 13.10 -4.53 17.83
C ALA A 125 12.62 -3.41 18.78
N VAL A 126 12.60 -2.18 18.27
CA VAL A 126 12.13 -0.98 18.97
C VAL A 126 10.61 -1.00 19.10
N ASN A 127 9.91 -1.46 18.05
CA ASN A 127 8.45 -1.53 18.06
C ASN A 127 8.00 -2.88 18.63
N PRO A 128 7.17 -2.91 19.70
CA PRO A 128 6.68 -4.15 20.29
C PRO A 128 5.85 -4.97 19.30
N GLU A 129 5.16 -4.32 18.36
CA GLU A 129 4.37 -4.99 17.32
C GLU A 129 5.26 -5.83 16.39
N ILE A 130 6.46 -5.33 16.05
CA ILE A 130 7.46 -6.06 15.26
C ILE A 130 8.16 -7.13 16.10
N ALA A 131 8.43 -6.84 17.38
CA ALA A 131 9.06 -7.77 18.31
C ALA A 131 8.20 -9.02 18.58
N ALA A 132 6.88 -8.91 18.48
CA ALA A 132 5.95 -10.00 18.69
C ALA A 132 5.96 -11.04 17.54
N ILE A 133 6.44 -10.64 16.35
CA ILE A 133 6.36 -11.44 15.13
C ILE A 133 7.71 -12.10 14.83
N GLN A 134 7.66 -13.39 14.53
CA GLN A 134 8.77 -14.15 13.96
C GLN A 134 8.53 -14.39 12.46
N GLN A 135 9.59 -14.69 11.72
CA GLN A 135 9.48 -15.06 10.32
C GLN A 135 8.92 -16.47 10.16
N HIS A 136 8.11 -16.67 9.11
CA HIS A 136 7.73 -17.99 8.63
C HIS A 136 8.97 -18.84 8.35
N GLN A 137 8.77 -20.14 8.52
CA GLN A 137 9.74 -21.17 8.21
C GLN A 137 9.45 -21.75 6.82
N ASP A 138 10.49 -22.32 6.22
CA ASP A 138 10.35 -23.07 4.98
C ASP A 138 9.24 -24.12 5.13
N PRO A 139 8.24 -24.16 4.25
CA PRO A 139 7.08 -25.04 4.38
C PRO A 139 7.41 -26.54 4.33
N ALA A 140 8.58 -26.93 3.82
CA ALA A 140 9.09 -28.30 3.88
C ALA A 140 9.86 -28.61 5.18
N SER A 141 10.05 -27.64 6.07
CA SER A 141 10.74 -27.86 7.35
C SER A 141 9.85 -28.57 8.38
N PRO A 142 10.43 -29.26 9.38
CA PRO A 142 9.65 -29.93 10.41
C PRO A 142 8.74 -28.97 11.18
N ASN A 143 7.45 -29.31 11.28
CA ASN A 143 6.41 -28.53 11.97
C ASN A 143 6.13 -27.14 11.37
N ALA A 144 6.59 -26.85 10.14
CA ALA A 144 6.42 -25.55 9.49
C ALA A 144 4.95 -25.08 9.48
N ALA A 145 4.01 -25.95 9.12
CA ALA A 145 2.60 -25.60 9.04
C ALA A 145 2.01 -25.11 10.38
N GLU A 146 2.43 -25.71 11.50
CA GLU A 146 1.97 -25.28 12.84
C GLU A 146 2.63 -23.97 13.25
N ILE A 147 3.94 -23.85 13.01
CA ILE A 147 4.73 -22.65 13.33
C ILE A 147 4.23 -21.44 12.51
N ASN A 148 4.08 -21.61 11.20
CA ASN A 148 3.64 -20.55 10.29
C ASN A 148 2.21 -20.13 10.60
N LYS A 149 1.31 -21.08 10.91
CA LYS A 149 -0.03 -20.75 11.41
C LYS A 149 0.03 -19.88 12.67
N ALA A 150 0.82 -20.28 13.67
CA ALA A 150 0.94 -19.50 14.90
C ALA A 150 1.47 -18.08 14.64
N ILE A 151 2.45 -17.94 13.74
CA ILE A 151 2.97 -16.63 13.31
C ILE A 151 1.88 -15.82 12.61
N THR A 152 1.11 -16.40 11.69
CA THR A 152 0.04 -15.71 10.96
C THR A 152 -1.08 -15.24 11.89
N LEU A 153 -1.43 -16.03 12.91
CA LEU A 153 -2.41 -15.62 13.91
C LEU A 153 -1.88 -14.49 14.81
N GLU A 154 -0.60 -14.51 15.18
CA GLU A 154 0.01 -13.41 15.93
C GLU A 154 0.12 -12.14 15.07
N LEU A 155 0.52 -12.27 13.80
CA LEU A 155 0.52 -11.19 12.82
C LEU A 155 -0.86 -10.53 12.73
N ALA A 156 -1.94 -11.31 12.64
CA ALA A 156 -3.29 -10.78 12.60
C ALA A 156 -3.65 -9.95 13.84
N ARG A 157 -3.21 -10.37 15.03
CA ARG A 157 -3.38 -9.60 16.28
C ARG A 157 -2.64 -8.26 16.19
N GLN A 158 -1.41 -8.26 15.71
CA GLN A 158 -0.61 -7.04 15.57
C GLN A 158 -1.20 -6.09 14.52
N ILE A 159 -1.64 -6.61 13.37
CA ILE A 159 -2.33 -5.83 12.33
C ILE A 159 -3.60 -5.17 12.90
N LYS A 160 -4.40 -5.89 13.69
CA LYS A 160 -5.58 -5.31 14.33
C LYS A 160 -5.20 -4.19 15.30
N SER A 161 -4.15 -4.40 16.09
CA SER A 161 -3.72 -3.44 17.11
C SER A 161 -3.31 -2.09 16.52
N VAL A 162 -2.80 -2.06 15.28
CA VAL A 162 -2.44 -0.82 14.57
C VAL A 162 -3.57 -0.23 13.71
N GLY A 163 -4.78 -0.82 13.78
CA GLY A 163 -5.94 -0.38 13.01
C GLY A 163 -6.04 -0.91 11.58
N GLY A 164 -5.26 -1.94 11.24
CA GLY A 164 -5.31 -2.62 9.94
C GLY A 164 -6.40 -3.70 9.86
N ASN A 165 -6.58 -4.28 8.67
CA ASN A 165 -7.48 -5.42 8.46
C ASN A 165 -6.79 -6.74 8.82
N PRO A 166 -7.22 -7.47 9.87
CA PRO A 166 -6.53 -8.68 10.32
C PRO A 166 -6.44 -9.79 9.28
N GLN A 167 -7.37 -9.82 8.31
CA GLN A 167 -7.36 -10.78 7.21
C GLN A 167 -6.17 -10.60 6.26
N ASP A 168 -5.54 -9.42 6.26
CA ASP A 168 -4.34 -9.17 5.45
C ASP A 168 -3.15 -10.03 5.92
N ALA A 169 -3.22 -10.63 7.13
CA ALA A 169 -2.24 -11.60 7.59
C ALA A 169 -2.11 -12.83 6.66
N ILE A 170 -3.17 -13.21 5.95
CA ILE A 170 -3.14 -14.30 4.96
C ILE A 170 -2.12 -14.03 3.86
N LEU A 171 -1.86 -12.76 3.54
CA LEU A 171 -0.92 -12.34 2.50
C LEU A 171 0.55 -12.57 2.87
N SER A 172 0.84 -13.00 4.11
CA SER A 172 2.18 -13.44 4.52
C SER A 172 2.49 -14.90 4.13
N GLY A 173 1.48 -15.65 3.68
CA GLY A 173 1.60 -17.09 3.46
C GLY A 173 2.68 -17.48 2.45
N THR A 174 3.28 -18.65 2.66
CA THR A 174 4.35 -19.18 1.82
C THR A 174 3.82 -20.09 0.69
N PHE A 175 4.74 -20.69 -0.06
CA PHE A 175 4.49 -21.64 -1.13
C PHE A 175 4.09 -23.04 -0.60
N ALA A 176 3.61 -23.91 -1.48
CA ALA A 176 3.50 -25.33 -1.16
C ALA A 176 4.88 -25.93 -0.83
N PRO A 177 4.99 -26.87 0.12
CA PRO A 177 6.26 -27.52 0.48
C PRO A 177 7.01 -28.06 -0.75
N GLY A 178 8.30 -27.73 -0.86
CA GLY A 178 9.19 -28.23 -1.91
C GLY A 178 9.72 -29.65 -1.64
N ASP A 179 10.46 -30.20 -2.61
CA ASP A 179 11.23 -31.43 -2.40
C ASP A 179 12.54 -31.11 -1.66
N VAL A 180 12.73 -31.69 -0.48
CA VAL A 180 13.95 -31.54 0.34
C VAL A 180 15.22 -32.06 -0.35
N ASN A 181 15.06 -32.87 -1.41
CA ASN A 181 16.15 -33.36 -2.23
C ASN A 181 16.41 -32.49 -3.48
N ASP A 182 15.71 -31.37 -3.64
CA ASP A 182 15.91 -30.44 -4.75
C ASP A 182 17.34 -29.89 -4.73
N PRO A 183 18.19 -30.23 -5.72
CA PRO A 183 19.57 -29.77 -5.75
C PRO A 183 19.70 -28.28 -6.05
N THR A 184 18.61 -27.63 -6.50
CA THR A 184 18.59 -26.19 -6.75
C THR A 184 18.40 -25.39 -5.47
N GLY A 185 17.74 -25.95 -4.46
CA GLY A 185 17.36 -25.25 -3.24
C GLY A 185 16.26 -24.20 -3.44
N ARG A 186 15.57 -24.20 -4.59
CA ARG A 186 14.56 -23.20 -4.93
C ARG A 186 13.16 -23.60 -4.45
N GLY A 187 12.87 -24.90 -4.41
CA GLY A 187 11.52 -25.36 -4.10
C GLY A 187 10.50 -24.88 -5.13
N ASN A 188 9.29 -24.58 -4.67
CA ASN A 188 8.18 -24.11 -5.51
C ASN A 188 8.13 -22.58 -5.63
N SER A 189 9.19 -21.87 -5.24
CA SER A 189 9.19 -20.41 -5.24
C SER A 189 9.25 -19.82 -6.64
N CYS A 190 8.77 -18.58 -6.74
CA CYS A 190 8.87 -17.73 -7.90
C CYS A 190 9.69 -16.47 -7.55
N ASN A 191 10.26 -15.83 -8.56
CA ASN A 191 11.06 -14.61 -8.41
C ASN A 191 10.89 -13.77 -9.67
N ASP A 192 10.11 -12.70 -9.59
CA ASP A 192 9.86 -11.77 -10.70
C ASP A 192 9.79 -10.34 -10.17
N ILE A 193 10.85 -9.56 -10.41
CA ILE A 193 10.94 -8.15 -10.01
C ILE A 193 10.02 -7.23 -10.82
N ASP A 194 9.67 -7.63 -12.04
CA ASP A 194 8.85 -6.84 -12.94
C ASP A 194 7.35 -6.98 -12.60
N ASP A 195 6.98 -8.03 -11.85
CA ASP A 195 5.65 -8.19 -11.27
C ASP A 195 5.50 -7.37 -9.99
N ALA A 196 4.93 -6.17 -10.12
CA ALA A 196 4.73 -5.25 -9.02
C ALA A 196 3.84 -5.75 -7.87
N GLU A 197 2.94 -6.71 -8.14
CA GLU A 197 2.09 -7.31 -7.11
C GLU A 197 2.87 -8.39 -6.37
N GLY A 198 3.66 -9.17 -7.11
CA GLY A 198 4.43 -10.30 -6.63
C GLY A 198 3.92 -11.59 -7.24
N CYS A 199 4.85 -12.37 -7.80
CA CYS A 199 4.52 -13.56 -8.56
C CYS A 199 3.77 -14.62 -7.74
N ILE A 200 3.87 -14.60 -6.40
CA ILE A 200 3.11 -15.53 -5.55
C ILE A 200 1.60 -15.28 -5.64
N PHE A 201 1.20 -14.03 -5.82
CA PHE A 201 -0.20 -13.61 -5.93
C PHE A 201 -0.71 -13.77 -7.36
N THR A 202 0.04 -13.25 -8.34
CA THR A 202 -0.40 -13.26 -9.75
C THR A 202 -0.46 -14.65 -10.35
N GLN A 203 0.38 -15.57 -9.87
CA GLN A 203 0.37 -16.98 -10.29
C GLN A 203 -0.43 -17.88 -9.34
N ASN A 204 -1.08 -17.30 -8.31
CA ASN A 204 -1.90 -18.02 -7.34
C ASN A 204 -1.14 -19.20 -6.69
N LEU A 205 0.08 -18.93 -6.24
CA LEU A 205 0.98 -19.89 -5.60
C LEU A 205 0.95 -19.81 -4.06
N LEU A 206 0.31 -18.78 -3.51
CA LEU A 206 0.18 -18.59 -2.07
C LEU A 206 -0.64 -19.73 -1.45
N VAL A 207 -0.09 -20.34 -0.40
CA VAL A 207 -0.80 -21.29 0.46
C VAL A 207 -1.09 -20.57 1.78
N PRO A 208 -2.37 -20.34 2.14
CA PRO A 208 -2.70 -19.66 3.38
C PRO A 208 -2.38 -20.56 4.60
N ASP A 209 -1.65 -20.02 5.57
CA ASP A 209 -1.30 -20.77 6.79
C ASP A 209 -2.45 -20.87 7.80
N ALA A 210 -3.43 -19.98 7.71
CA ALA A 210 -4.61 -19.93 8.58
C ALA A 210 -5.87 -19.65 7.75
N THR A 211 -7.03 -20.15 8.21
CA THR A 211 -8.31 -19.81 7.57
C THR A 211 -8.81 -18.44 8.05
N PRO A 212 -9.68 -17.78 7.28
CA PRO A 212 -10.30 -16.52 7.70
C PRO A 212 -10.98 -16.60 9.07
N GLU A 213 -11.64 -17.73 9.37
CA GLU A 213 -12.34 -17.96 10.64
C GLU A 213 -11.35 -18.12 11.81
N GLU A 214 -10.21 -18.77 11.58
CA GLU A 214 -9.14 -18.88 12.58
C GLU A 214 -8.57 -17.50 12.92
N ILE A 215 -8.41 -16.63 11.91
CA ILE A 215 -7.96 -15.25 12.08
C ILE A 215 -8.99 -14.43 12.87
N GLU A 216 -10.27 -14.50 12.50
CA GLU A 216 -11.35 -13.82 13.23
C GLU A 216 -11.40 -14.22 14.70
N ALA A 217 -11.26 -15.53 14.97
CA ALA A 217 -11.21 -16.05 16.33
C ALA A 217 -9.98 -15.55 17.09
N ALA A 218 -8.80 -15.50 16.46
CA ALA A 218 -7.58 -15.05 17.09
C ALA A 218 -7.62 -13.57 17.49
N VAL A 219 -8.32 -12.73 16.73
CA VAL A 219 -8.35 -11.29 16.97
C VAL A 219 -9.56 -10.80 17.75
N ALA A 220 -10.45 -11.70 18.19
CA ALA A 220 -11.68 -11.35 18.90
C ALA A 220 -11.44 -10.47 20.14
N ASP A 221 -10.37 -10.74 20.89
CA ASP A 221 -10.03 -10.03 22.14
C ASP A 221 -9.04 -8.88 21.96
N VAL A 222 -8.64 -8.57 20.72
CA VAL A 222 -7.69 -7.48 20.46
C VAL A 222 -8.46 -6.19 20.25
N GLU A 223 -8.26 -5.24 21.16
CA GLU A 223 -8.73 -3.86 21.01
C GLU A 223 -7.84 -3.11 20.02
N VAL A 224 -8.43 -2.24 19.21
CA VAL A 224 -7.68 -1.37 18.30
C VAL A 224 -6.94 -0.35 19.16
N GLY A 225 -5.62 -0.23 18.96
CA GLY A 225 -4.80 0.71 19.70
C GLY A 225 -5.37 2.12 19.58
N GLU A 226 -5.64 2.74 20.73
CA GLU A 226 -6.23 4.07 20.76
C GLU A 226 -5.26 5.05 20.09
N PRO A 227 -5.71 5.89 19.13
CA PRO A 227 -4.85 6.87 18.51
C PRO A 227 -4.26 7.78 19.60
N PRO A 228 -3.03 8.32 19.41
CA PRO A 228 -2.41 9.18 20.40
C PRO A 228 -3.37 10.33 20.73
N GLN A 229 -3.93 10.31 21.95
CA GLN A 229 -4.75 11.40 22.44
C GLN A 229 -3.86 12.64 22.44
N ALA A 230 -4.32 13.67 21.70
CA ALA A 230 -3.77 14.99 21.87
C ALA A 230 -3.95 15.37 23.34
N THR A 231 -2.85 15.56 24.06
CA THR A 231 -2.85 16.05 25.44
C THR A 231 -3.69 17.32 25.51
N GLU A 232 -4.92 17.22 26.03
CA GLU A 232 -5.71 18.38 26.41
C GLU A 232 -4.97 19.06 27.56
N THR A 233 -4.34 20.19 27.25
CA THR A 233 -3.94 21.16 28.28
C THR A 233 -5.19 21.76 28.91
N ALA A 234 -5.51 21.24 30.09
CA ALA A 234 -6.18 21.84 31.26
C ALA A 234 -7.20 22.98 31.03
N ASP A 235 -8.44 22.65 31.41
CA ASP A 235 -9.45 23.47 32.11
C ASP A 235 -9.35 24.99 31.96
N VAL A 236 -10.22 25.53 31.09
CA VAL A 236 -10.73 26.89 31.25
C VAL A 236 -12.15 26.77 31.79
N GLU A 237 -12.34 27.23 33.04
CA GLU A 237 -13.64 27.32 33.72
C GLU A 237 -14.73 27.93 32.83
N GLU A 238 -15.86 27.23 32.80
CA GLU A 238 -17.12 27.64 32.19
C GLU A 238 -17.75 28.81 32.96
N PRO A 239 -18.10 29.95 32.33
CA PRO A 239 -18.93 30.94 32.99
C PRO A 239 -20.42 30.64 32.77
N GLU A 240 -21.18 30.78 33.85
CA GLU A 240 -22.64 30.61 33.91
C GLU A 240 -23.39 31.40 32.83
N ILE A 241 -24.33 30.72 32.18
CA ILE A 241 -25.22 31.25 31.15
C ILE A 241 -26.41 31.96 31.81
N THR A 242 -26.39 33.29 31.84
CA THR A 242 -27.61 34.09 32.04
C THR A 242 -28.24 34.47 30.71
N ALA A 243 -29.54 34.20 30.58
CA ALA A 243 -30.35 34.39 29.38
C ALA A 243 -30.53 35.87 29.00
N THR A 244 -29.70 36.36 28.09
CA THR A 244 -30.03 37.43 27.14
C THR A 244 -29.23 37.20 25.86
N ALA A 245 -29.82 36.46 24.91
CA ALA A 245 -29.21 36.20 23.61
C ALA A 245 -29.15 37.50 22.80
N THR A 246 -27.95 38.07 22.70
CA THR A 246 -27.59 39.04 21.66
C THR A 246 -26.58 38.33 20.77
N CYS A 247 -26.92 38.12 19.49
CA CYS A 247 -26.00 37.49 18.54
C CYS A 247 -24.65 38.23 18.53
N PRO A 248 -23.51 37.55 18.70
CA PRO A 248 -22.23 38.17 18.42
C PRO A 248 -22.14 38.52 16.92
N PRO A 249 -21.46 39.62 16.56
CA PRO A 249 -21.29 40.01 15.16
C PRO A 249 -20.56 38.90 14.39
N PRO A 250 -20.79 38.78 13.07
CA PRO A 250 -20.16 37.74 12.26
C PRO A 250 -18.64 37.83 12.39
N ARG A 251 -18.01 36.72 12.80
CA ARG A 251 -16.56 36.59 12.81
C ARG A 251 -16.09 36.18 11.42
N THR A 252 -15.24 37.00 10.82
CA THR A 252 -14.58 36.68 9.56
C THR A 252 -13.48 35.65 9.82
N VAL A 253 -13.61 34.46 9.23
CA VAL A 253 -12.53 33.46 9.20
C VAL A 253 -11.79 33.61 7.88
N THR A 254 -10.50 33.94 7.94
CA THR A 254 -9.63 33.98 6.77
C THR A 254 -9.16 32.56 6.45
N VAL A 255 -9.73 31.94 5.43
CA VAL A 255 -9.20 30.68 4.88
C VAL A 255 -8.14 31.02 3.83
N THR A 256 -6.92 30.52 4.04
CA THR A 256 -5.86 30.62 3.02
C THR A 256 -6.06 29.47 2.04
N ALA A 257 -6.57 29.76 0.85
CA ALA A 257 -6.64 28.79 -0.24
C ALA A 257 -5.25 28.65 -0.89
N VAL A 258 -4.78 27.41 -1.04
CA VAL A 258 -3.66 27.04 -1.92
C VAL A 258 -4.24 26.83 -3.32
N PRO A 259 -3.64 27.38 -4.39
CA PRO A 259 -4.20 27.19 -5.74
C PRO A 259 -4.16 25.71 -6.12
N THR A 260 -5.26 25.20 -6.65
CA THR A 260 -5.36 23.87 -7.24
C THR A 260 -4.63 23.84 -8.59
N ALA A 261 -4.05 22.70 -8.96
CA ALA A 261 -3.20 22.49 -10.14
C ALA A 261 -3.86 22.82 -11.51
N THR A 262 -5.13 23.19 -11.54
CA THR A 262 -5.90 23.46 -12.76
C THR A 262 -5.57 24.81 -13.40
N GLU A 263 -5.18 25.83 -12.63
CA GLU A 263 -4.82 27.16 -13.20
C GLU A 263 -3.45 27.18 -13.91
N ILE A 264 -2.62 26.15 -13.71
CA ILE A 264 -1.27 26.05 -14.31
C ILE A 264 -1.33 25.45 -15.72
N ILE A 265 -2.42 24.74 -16.06
CA ILE A 265 -2.54 23.99 -17.33
C ILE A 265 -2.92 24.93 -18.50
N GLU A 266 -3.72 25.98 -18.26
CA GLU A 266 -4.13 26.93 -19.32
C GLU A 266 -2.95 27.76 -19.88
N GLU A 267 -1.92 28.06 -19.07
CA GLU A 267 -0.75 28.83 -19.55
C GLU A 267 0.30 27.95 -20.28
N ILE A 268 0.19 26.62 -20.16
CA ILE A 268 1.10 25.66 -20.83
C ILE A 268 0.60 25.35 -22.25
N GLU A 269 -0.72 25.30 -22.49
CA GLU A 269 -1.30 25.03 -23.82
C GLU A 269 -1.01 26.13 -24.85
N GLU A 270 -0.84 27.39 -24.42
CA GLU A 270 -0.47 28.50 -25.32
C GLU A 270 1.00 28.42 -25.80
N ILE A 271 1.85 27.63 -25.12
CA ILE A 271 3.28 27.47 -25.48
C ILE A 271 3.48 26.40 -26.57
N GLU A 272 2.54 25.45 -26.72
CA GLU A 272 2.68 24.31 -27.63
C GLU A 272 2.20 24.59 -29.07
N THR A 273 1.40 25.64 -29.28
CA THR A 273 0.75 25.90 -30.59
C THR A 273 1.46 26.92 -31.51
N ALA A 274 2.57 27.53 -31.08
CA ALA A 274 3.31 28.48 -31.92
C ALA A 274 4.24 27.77 -32.93
N PRO A 275 4.08 27.97 -34.26
CA PRO A 275 4.87 27.24 -35.26
C PRO A 275 6.34 27.67 -35.25
N ILE A 276 7.23 26.67 -35.29
CA ILE A 276 8.69 26.86 -35.37
C ILE A 276 9.07 27.07 -36.84
N ALA A 277 9.30 28.32 -37.26
CA ALA A 277 10.01 28.61 -38.49
C ALA A 277 11.52 28.41 -38.25
N ILE A 278 12.09 27.34 -38.81
CA ILE A 278 13.55 27.14 -38.84
C ILE A 278 14.08 27.92 -40.05
N GLU A 279 14.48 29.16 -39.82
CA GLU A 279 15.40 29.84 -40.72
C GLU A 279 16.83 29.73 -40.19
N THR A 280 17.71 29.35 -41.11
CA THR A 280 19.14 29.18 -40.91
C THR A 280 19.82 30.51 -40.59
N GLY A 281 20.27 30.68 -39.34
CA GLY A 281 21.33 31.63 -39.00
C GLY A 281 21.07 32.45 -37.74
N VAL A 282 22.05 32.45 -36.83
CA VAL A 282 22.17 33.23 -35.59
C VAL A 282 21.42 32.65 -34.38
N ALA A 283 21.95 31.52 -33.90
CA ALA A 283 21.61 30.95 -32.59
C ALA A 283 22.40 31.63 -31.47
N GLY A 284 21.71 32.30 -30.53
CA GLY A 284 22.34 32.80 -29.31
C GLY A 284 21.37 33.30 -28.25
N ASN A 285 20.42 34.15 -28.62
CA ASN A 285 19.68 34.91 -27.61
C ASN A 285 18.31 34.32 -27.22
N ASN A 286 17.60 33.65 -28.13
CA ASN A 286 16.25 33.13 -27.87
C ASN A 286 16.22 31.86 -26.99
N LYS A 287 17.24 31.01 -27.08
CA LYS A 287 17.36 29.82 -26.20
C LYS A 287 17.63 30.21 -24.74
N VAL A 288 18.41 31.28 -24.53
CA VAL A 288 18.72 31.80 -23.18
C VAL A 288 17.49 32.46 -22.55
N ALA A 289 16.65 33.14 -23.32
CA ALA A 289 15.40 33.70 -22.83
C ALA A 289 14.39 32.61 -22.43
N LYS A 290 14.27 31.55 -23.24
CA LYS A 290 13.37 30.42 -22.97
C LYS A 290 13.84 29.59 -21.76
N LEU A 291 15.15 29.35 -21.64
CA LEU A 291 15.74 28.65 -20.49
C LEU A 291 15.62 29.47 -19.19
N LYS A 292 15.79 30.80 -19.24
CA LYS A 292 15.56 31.68 -18.08
C LYS A 292 14.10 31.70 -17.62
N LYS A 293 13.14 31.58 -18.54
CA LYS A 293 11.71 31.51 -18.22
C LYS A 293 11.35 30.19 -17.53
N ILE A 294 11.91 29.08 -18.00
CA ILE A 294 11.77 27.74 -17.38
C ILE A 294 12.42 27.69 -16.00
N ILE A 295 13.63 28.25 -15.84
CA ILE A 295 14.33 28.32 -14.54
C ILE A 295 13.52 29.17 -13.53
N LYS A 296 12.88 30.25 -13.98
CA LYS A 296 12.04 31.10 -13.11
C LYS A 296 10.76 30.39 -12.66
N ILE A 297 10.18 29.53 -13.50
CA ILE A 297 9.03 28.68 -13.14
C ILE A 297 9.45 27.62 -12.12
N ILE A 298 10.59 26.95 -12.32
CA ILE A 298 11.13 25.98 -11.35
C ILE A 298 11.45 26.65 -10.00
N GLN A 299 11.97 27.88 -10.02
CA GLN A 299 12.23 28.66 -8.80
C GLN A 299 10.96 29.10 -8.07
N LEU A 300 9.87 29.38 -8.79
CA LEU A 300 8.56 29.69 -8.20
C LEU A 300 7.89 28.45 -7.58
N LEU A 301 8.17 27.25 -8.13
CA LEU A 301 7.69 25.98 -7.57
C LEU A 301 8.48 25.53 -6.34
N GLN A 302 9.76 25.92 -6.23
CA GLN A 302 10.65 25.53 -5.11
C GLN A 302 10.73 26.57 -3.98
N GLY A 303 10.40 27.82 -4.24
CA GLY A 303 10.37 28.89 -3.24
C GLY A 303 8.93 29.28 -2.91
N GLY A 304 8.44 28.92 -1.72
CA GLY A 304 7.09 29.23 -1.21
C GLY A 304 6.77 30.73 -1.07
N ALA A 305 6.68 31.44 -2.19
CA ALA A 305 6.24 32.83 -2.25
C ALA A 305 4.72 32.89 -2.43
N ARG A 306 4.01 33.00 -1.30
CA ARG A 306 2.56 33.17 -1.19
C ARG A 306 2.11 34.41 -1.97
N HIS A 307 1.28 34.23 -3.00
CA HIS A 307 0.48 35.31 -3.57
C HIS A 307 -0.90 35.31 -2.90
N THR A 308 -1.26 36.44 -2.31
CA THR A 308 -2.53 36.63 -1.60
C THR A 308 -3.57 37.16 -2.58
N ALA A 309 -4.52 36.32 -3.00
CA ALA A 309 -5.73 36.75 -3.67
C ALA A 309 -6.91 36.68 -2.69
N THR A 310 -7.58 37.81 -2.46
CA THR A 310 -8.73 37.91 -1.55
C THR A 310 -10.01 37.81 -2.37
N ARG A 311 -10.86 36.81 -2.11
CA ARG A 311 -12.22 36.72 -2.67
C ARG A 311 -13.23 36.58 -1.55
N THR A 312 -14.11 37.58 -1.44
CA THR A 312 -15.25 37.57 -0.51
C THR A 312 -16.39 36.77 -1.11
N VAL A 313 -16.85 35.73 -0.41
CA VAL A 313 -18.09 35.01 -0.73
C VAL A 313 -19.07 35.22 0.42
N VAL A 314 -20.23 35.80 0.10
CA VAL A 314 -21.37 35.91 1.03
C VAL A 314 -22.29 34.73 0.72
N VAL A 315 -22.46 33.83 1.68
CA VAL A 315 -23.42 32.72 1.56
C VAL A 315 -24.77 33.18 2.11
N ALA A 316 -25.80 33.18 1.27
CA ALA A 316 -27.18 33.34 1.70
C ALA A 316 -27.79 31.96 2.00
N GLN A 317 -28.45 31.81 3.16
CA GLN A 317 -29.20 30.61 3.54
C GLN A 317 -30.46 30.43 2.68
N PRO A 318 -30.84 29.20 2.29
CA PRO A 318 -32.18 28.91 1.81
C PRO A 318 -33.14 28.66 2.99
N THR A 319 -34.28 29.34 2.96
CA THR A 319 -35.46 29.07 3.79
C THR A 319 -36.21 27.88 3.17
N GLN A 320 -36.47 26.83 3.96
CA GLN A 320 -37.46 25.80 3.61
C GLN A 320 -38.60 25.84 4.63
N THR A 321 -39.79 26.15 4.12
CA THR A 321 -41.09 25.85 4.73
C THR A 321 -41.68 24.72 3.88
N ALA A 322 -41.98 23.58 4.48
CA ALA A 322 -42.76 22.53 3.83
C ALA A 322 -43.90 22.10 4.78
N GLU A 323 -45.12 22.30 4.31
CA GLU A 323 -46.36 21.73 4.85
C GLU A 323 -46.45 20.24 4.53
N VAL A 324 -46.99 19.49 5.48
CA VAL A 324 -47.36 18.08 5.34
C VAL A 324 -48.82 17.99 4.87
N PRO A 325 -49.15 17.15 3.87
CA PRO A 325 -50.47 16.56 3.77
C PRO A 325 -50.44 15.04 3.99
N GLU A 326 -51.55 14.56 4.54
CA GLU A 326 -51.81 13.22 5.05
C GLU A 326 -52.56 12.34 4.03
N ALA A 327 -52.17 11.06 4.01
CA ALA A 327 -52.86 9.81 3.63
C ALA A 327 -53.48 9.59 2.23
N GLU A 328 -53.13 8.43 1.63
CA GLU A 328 -54.11 7.36 1.34
C GLU A 328 -53.40 6.00 1.11
N GLU A 329 -53.92 4.95 1.75
CA GLU A 329 -53.48 3.54 1.63
C GLU A 329 -53.98 2.91 0.32
N THR A 330 -53.09 2.25 -0.41
CA THR A 330 -53.47 1.17 -1.34
C THR A 330 -52.44 0.04 -1.30
N GLU A 331 -52.95 -1.19 -1.16
CA GLU A 331 -52.21 -2.45 -1.14
C GLU A 331 -51.43 -2.66 -2.45
N ALA A 332 -50.14 -2.99 -2.33
CA ALA A 332 -49.33 -3.51 -3.43
C ALA A 332 -48.37 -4.61 -2.94
N GLU A 333 -48.33 -5.64 -3.76
CA GLU A 333 -47.60 -6.91 -3.73
C GLU A 333 -46.08 -6.77 -3.52
N GLU A 334 -45.47 -7.70 -2.79
CA GLU A 334 -44.04 -7.71 -2.43
C GLU A 334 -43.13 -7.63 -3.66
N VAL A 335 -42.50 -6.47 -3.82
CA VAL A 335 -41.30 -6.29 -4.64
C VAL A 335 -40.25 -5.66 -3.72
N GLU A 336 -39.13 -6.33 -3.50
CA GLU A 336 -37.94 -5.73 -2.88
C GLU A 336 -37.49 -4.57 -3.75
N VAL A 337 -37.90 -3.36 -3.37
CA VAL A 337 -37.38 -2.11 -3.91
C VAL A 337 -36.37 -1.62 -2.89
N GLU A 338 -35.08 -1.67 -3.24
CA GLU A 338 -34.05 -0.95 -2.51
C GLU A 338 -34.47 0.52 -2.37
N GLU A 339 -34.64 0.98 -1.13
CA GLU A 339 -34.94 2.39 -0.85
C GLU A 339 -33.90 3.31 -1.50
N PRO A 340 -34.31 4.50 -2.00
CA PRO A 340 -33.36 5.47 -2.49
C PRO A 340 -32.41 5.88 -1.35
N ALA A 341 -31.12 5.76 -1.62
CA ALA A 341 -30.04 5.98 -0.68
C ALA A 341 -29.99 7.44 -0.18
N SER A 342 -30.81 7.78 0.82
CA SER A 342 -30.63 9.02 1.58
C SER A 342 -29.42 8.82 2.51
N GLY A 343 -28.23 9.17 2.01
CA GLY A 343 -26.99 9.18 2.79
C GLY A 343 -25.79 8.46 2.15
N ASN A 344 -25.95 7.76 1.02
CA ASN A 344 -24.79 7.20 0.32
C ASN A 344 -24.07 8.28 -0.50
N LEU A 345 -22.79 8.45 -0.24
CA LEU A 345 -21.90 9.41 -0.92
C LEU A 345 -21.13 8.77 -2.08
N GLN A 346 -21.15 7.44 -2.19
CA GLN A 346 -20.63 6.70 -3.34
C GLN A 346 -21.69 6.71 -4.46
N LYS A 347 -21.35 7.32 -5.60
CA LYS A 347 -22.29 7.56 -6.72
C LYS A 347 -22.32 6.46 -7.77
N PHE A 348 -21.33 5.56 -7.77
CA PHE A 348 -21.23 4.49 -8.74
C PHE A 348 -22.17 3.34 -8.37
N THR A 349 -22.97 2.89 -9.34
CA THR A 349 -23.99 1.84 -9.17
C THR A 349 -23.72 0.58 -10.00
N GLY A 350 -22.64 0.57 -10.81
CA GLY A 350 -22.26 -0.63 -11.55
C GLY A 350 -21.91 -1.77 -10.60
N ALA A 351 -22.21 -3.02 -10.97
CA ALA A 351 -21.96 -4.19 -10.13
C ALA A 351 -21.54 -5.40 -10.97
N LEU A 352 -20.29 -5.41 -11.44
CA LEU A 352 -19.80 -6.46 -12.33
C LEU A 352 -19.56 -7.73 -11.52
N GLY A 353 -19.96 -8.88 -12.05
CA GLY A 353 -19.99 -10.13 -11.27
C GLY A 353 -20.93 -10.08 -10.06
N GLY A 354 -21.94 -9.19 -10.08
CA GLY A 354 -22.88 -8.99 -8.97
C GLY A 354 -22.29 -8.24 -7.77
N GLN A 355 -21.09 -7.65 -7.89
CA GLN A 355 -20.40 -7.01 -6.78
C GLN A 355 -20.54 -5.49 -6.85
N SER A 356 -21.37 -4.92 -5.97
CA SER A 356 -21.54 -3.46 -5.84
C SER A 356 -20.46 -2.84 -4.96
N ALA A 357 -20.20 -1.55 -5.18
CA ALA A 357 -19.35 -0.76 -4.30
C ALA A 357 -20.04 -0.57 -2.94
N PRO A 358 -19.34 -0.83 -1.81
CA PRO A 358 -19.91 -0.59 -0.50
C PRO A 358 -20.33 0.88 -0.34
N ARG A 359 -21.41 1.11 0.39
CA ARG A 359 -21.90 2.46 0.64
C ARG A 359 -20.86 3.26 1.41
N VAL A 360 -20.80 4.55 1.12
CA VAL A 360 -20.03 5.52 1.90
C VAL A 360 -21.01 6.43 2.59
N ILE A 361 -21.05 6.42 3.92
CA ILE A 361 -21.94 7.27 4.70
C ILE A 361 -21.14 8.27 5.52
N ALA A 362 -21.72 9.44 5.80
CA ALA A 362 -21.14 10.36 6.76
C ALA A 362 -21.26 9.75 8.18
N GLY A 363 -20.13 9.64 8.89
CA GLY A 363 -20.03 9.13 10.26
C GLY A 363 -19.56 10.22 11.23
N GLY A 364 -19.43 9.87 12.52
CA GLY A 364 -19.25 10.84 13.61
C GLY A 364 -18.11 11.86 13.44
N ARG A 365 -16.96 11.47 12.87
CA ARG A 365 -15.83 12.38 12.59
C ARG A 365 -15.30 12.32 11.14
N GLY A 366 -15.98 11.63 10.23
CA GLY A 366 -15.49 11.39 8.88
C GLY A 366 -16.48 10.63 8.00
N PHE A 367 -15.97 9.69 7.21
CA PHE A 367 -16.71 8.92 6.22
C PHE A 367 -16.48 7.43 6.45
N GLN A 368 -17.56 6.69 6.70
CA GLN A 368 -17.53 5.25 6.90
C GLN A 368 -17.81 4.54 5.58
N VAL A 369 -16.94 3.61 5.20
CA VAL A 369 -17.21 2.65 4.13
C VAL A 369 -17.90 1.44 4.75
N GLU A 370 -19.12 1.12 4.34
CA GLU A 370 -19.93 0.06 4.95
C GLU A 370 -19.20 -1.29 5.02
N GLY A 371 -19.16 -1.89 6.22
CA GLY A 371 -18.43 -3.12 6.48
C GLY A 371 -16.89 -3.02 6.33
N ASN A 372 -16.34 -1.81 6.40
CA ASN A 372 -14.91 -1.55 6.26
C ASN A 372 -14.42 -0.44 7.21
N ALA A 373 -13.36 0.29 6.84
CA ALA A 373 -12.74 1.32 7.68
C ALA A 373 -13.46 2.69 7.62
N GLU A 374 -13.19 3.52 8.64
CA GLU A 374 -13.50 4.95 8.66
C GLU A 374 -12.35 5.77 8.06
N PHE A 375 -12.69 6.84 7.35
CA PHE A 375 -11.73 7.75 6.73
C PHE A 375 -12.06 9.19 7.09
N GLN A 376 -11.04 10.00 7.37
CA GLN A 376 -11.24 11.44 7.61
C GLN A 376 -11.53 12.22 6.31
N ASN A 377 -11.26 11.63 5.15
CA ASN A 377 -11.41 12.26 3.83
C ASN A 377 -12.36 11.45 2.95
N LEU A 378 -13.36 12.13 2.36
CA LEU A 378 -14.35 11.52 1.48
C LEU A 378 -13.74 10.84 0.25
N ALA A 379 -12.76 11.47 -0.39
CA ALA A 379 -12.10 10.91 -1.57
C ALA A 379 -11.35 9.60 -1.24
N ALA A 380 -10.78 9.51 -0.03
CA ALA A 380 -10.15 8.28 0.45
C ALA A 380 -11.21 7.19 0.73
N ALA A 381 -12.32 7.53 1.37
CA ALA A 381 -13.44 6.60 1.60
C ALA A 381 -14.03 6.06 0.29
N ILE A 382 -14.26 6.94 -0.68
CA ILE A 382 -14.75 6.59 -2.01
C ILE A 382 -13.74 5.71 -2.75
N SER A 383 -12.45 6.05 -2.69
CA SER A 383 -11.39 5.23 -3.29
C SER A 383 -11.41 3.81 -2.70
N ARG A 384 -11.50 3.69 -1.37
CA ARG A 384 -11.59 2.39 -0.71
C ARG A 384 -12.86 1.63 -1.10
N SER A 385 -14.00 2.31 -1.18
CA SER A 385 -15.25 1.70 -1.64
C SER A 385 -15.10 1.10 -3.05
N CYS A 386 -14.47 1.82 -3.99
CA CYS A 386 -14.18 1.28 -5.33
C CYS A 386 -13.16 0.12 -5.30
N ASP A 387 -12.13 0.17 -4.45
CA ASP A 387 -11.16 -0.93 -4.33
C ASP A 387 -11.77 -2.20 -3.72
N VAL A 388 -12.64 -2.05 -2.72
CA VAL A 388 -13.38 -3.17 -2.14
C VAL A 388 -14.29 -3.81 -3.20
N GLN A 389 -14.96 -3.00 -4.02
CA GLN A 389 -15.73 -3.51 -5.16
C GLN A 389 -14.85 -4.33 -6.11
N LYS A 390 -13.72 -3.77 -6.53
CA LYS A 390 -12.78 -4.39 -7.45
C LYS A 390 -12.30 -5.73 -6.92
N ASN A 391 -11.93 -5.80 -5.63
CA ASN A 391 -11.45 -7.04 -5.03
C ASN A 391 -12.54 -8.11 -4.96
N ARG A 392 -13.78 -7.72 -4.61
CA ARG A 392 -14.92 -8.65 -4.67
C ARG A 392 -15.18 -9.14 -6.09
N CYS A 393 -15.17 -8.24 -7.07
CA CYS A 393 -15.32 -8.59 -8.49
C CYS A 393 -14.20 -9.53 -8.94
N ALA A 394 -12.94 -9.27 -8.56
CA ALA A 394 -11.80 -10.11 -8.91
C ALA A 394 -11.91 -11.52 -8.29
N ASN A 395 -12.42 -11.63 -7.05
CA ASN A 395 -12.72 -12.93 -6.44
C ASN A 395 -13.76 -13.71 -7.25
N VAL A 396 -14.80 -13.03 -7.77
CA VAL A 396 -15.77 -13.66 -8.68
C VAL A 396 -15.11 -14.06 -9.99
N ALA A 397 -14.35 -13.17 -10.63
CA ALA A 397 -13.63 -13.45 -11.88
C ALA A 397 -12.69 -14.67 -11.75
N ASN A 398 -12.08 -14.85 -10.58
CA ASN A 398 -11.20 -15.96 -10.28
C ASN A 398 -11.93 -17.27 -9.92
N SER A 399 -13.24 -17.24 -9.69
CA SER A 399 -14.07 -18.40 -9.37
C SER A 399 -14.51 -19.18 -10.62
N ALA A 400 -15.08 -20.37 -10.42
CA ALA A 400 -15.68 -21.13 -11.52
C ALA A 400 -16.84 -20.38 -12.19
N GLU A 401 -17.63 -19.65 -11.39
CA GLU A 401 -18.76 -18.83 -11.84
C GLU A 401 -18.30 -17.66 -12.72
N GLY A 402 -17.24 -16.95 -12.30
CA GLY A 402 -16.69 -15.85 -13.11
C GLY A 402 -16.17 -16.32 -14.46
N ARG A 403 -15.52 -17.48 -14.51
CA ARG A 403 -15.05 -18.09 -15.76
C ARG A 403 -16.20 -18.47 -16.69
N GLU A 404 -17.33 -18.94 -16.15
CA GLU A 404 -18.53 -19.24 -16.94
C GLU A 404 -19.18 -17.95 -17.48
N LEU A 405 -19.11 -16.86 -16.72
CA LEU A 405 -19.56 -15.53 -17.14
C LEU A 405 -18.58 -14.85 -18.12
N GLY A 406 -17.42 -15.44 -18.40
CA GLY A 406 -16.37 -14.83 -19.21
C GLY A 406 -15.75 -13.57 -18.57
N LEU A 407 -15.90 -13.43 -17.24
CA LEU A 407 -15.44 -12.29 -16.48
C LEU A 407 -13.94 -12.42 -16.18
N SER A 408 -13.18 -11.37 -16.47
CA SER A 408 -11.75 -11.27 -16.17
C SER A 408 -11.46 -10.23 -15.09
N VAL A 409 -10.28 -10.36 -14.46
CA VAL A 409 -9.80 -9.34 -13.51
C VAL A 409 -9.63 -7.98 -14.21
N SER A 410 -9.29 -7.97 -15.50
CA SER A 410 -9.19 -6.74 -16.30
C SER A 410 -10.53 -6.00 -16.38
N ASP A 411 -11.65 -6.72 -16.50
CA ASP A 411 -12.98 -6.08 -16.52
C ASP A 411 -13.31 -5.46 -15.15
N CYS A 412 -12.84 -6.08 -14.06
CA CYS A 412 -12.96 -5.53 -12.70
C CYS A 412 -12.09 -4.27 -12.51
N ASP A 413 -10.90 -4.22 -13.13
CA ASP A 413 -10.04 -3.02 -13.15
C ASP A 413 -10.70 -1.88 -13.93
N GLU A 414 -11.31 -2.17 -15.09
CA GLU A 414 -12.10 -1.19 -15.85
C GLU A 414 -13.29 -0.68 -15.05
N GLN A 415 -13.99 -1.56 -14.33
CA GLN A 415 -15.05 -1.15 -13.41
C GLN A 415 -14.52 -0.27 -12.27
N ASN A 416 -13.35 -0.58 -11.69
CA ASN A 416 -12.75 0.27 -10.66
C ASN A 416 -12.45 1.68 -11.19
N ALA A 417 -11.91 1.76 -12.41
CA ALA A 417 -11.66 3.05 -13.07
C ALA A 417 -12.97 3.82 -13.29
N ALA A 418 -14.03 3.15 -13.74
CA ALA A 418 -15.35 3.75 -13.90
C ALA A 418 -15.96 4.20 -12.56
N CYS A 419 -15.79 3.40 -11.49
CA CYS A 419 -16.20 3.75 -10.13
C CYS A 419 -15.52 5.02 -9.66
N ARG A 420 -14.19 5.10 -9.82
CA ARG A 420 -13.42 6.29 -9.45
C ARG A 420 -13.81 7.51 -10.27
N ALA A 421 -14.00 7.34 -11.58
CA ALA A 421 -14.42 8.42 -12.48
C ALA A 421 -15.81 8.97 -12.14
N ALA A 422 -16.75 8.11 -11.72
CA ALA A 422 -18.10 8.53 -11.32
C ALA A 422 -18.12 9.40 -10.04
N ASN A 423 -17.03 9.43 -9.28
CA ASN A 423 -16.90 10.18 -8.03
C ASN A 423 -15.82 11.27 -8.05
N ALA A 424 -15.19 11.50 -9.21
CA ALA A 424 -14.18 12.54 -9.40
C ALA A 424 -14.77 13.96 -9.38
#